data_AF-U7QQH0-F1
#
_entry.id   AF-U7QQH0-F1
#
_cell.length_a   1.000
_cell.length_b   1.000
_cell.length_c   1.000
_cell.angle_alpha   90.00
_cell.angle_beta   90.00
_cell.angle_gamma   90.00
#
_symmetry.space_group_name_H-M   'P 1'
#
loop_
_entity.id
_entity.type
_entity.pdbx_description
1 polymer ?
#
loop_
_entity_poly.entity_id
_entity_poly.type
_entity_poly.pdbx_seq_one_letter_code
_entity_poly.pdbx_strand_id
1 'polypeptide(L)'
;SVNFNIDTTQSSRITTKEYPDEFYYHTERTVTLNDLPVWAWTTATPLPETTASTELVKKAYEDIWQMLKKQDLTALKTAYQLTLHEESQANDSTEQIHFDSLDFKHYFDKGYQAVPINWSKYKLVRYMDSRLFRFEVKDGIQSPLLIRDRNGENGQTFNPFFSLINGKVVISR
;
A
#
# COMPACT_ATOMS: atom_id res chain seq x y z
N SER A 1 -4.55 -17.84 -8.77
CA SER A 1 -6.01 -17.75 -8.91
C SER A 1 -6.65 -18.12 -7.58
N VAL A 2 -7.51 -17.25 -7.03
CA VAL A 2 -8.31 -17.58 -5.84
C VAL A 2 -9.44 -18.52 -6.28
N ASN A 3 -9.57 -19.67 -5.63
CA ASN A 3 -10.64 -20.62 -5.92
C ASN A 3 -11.88 -20.27 -5.09
N PHE A 4 -12.93 -19.82 -5.78
CA PHE A 4 -14.24 -19.62 -5.18
C PHE A 4 -15.01 -20.94 -5.24
N ASN A 5 -15.14 -21.61 -4.10
CA ASN A 5 -16.08 -22.72 -4.00
C ASN A 5 -17.40 -22.18 -3.45
N ILE A 6 -18.33 -21.98 -4.37
CA ILE A 6 -19.73 -21.77 -4.03
C ILE A 6 -20.32 -23.17 -3.86
N ASP A 7 -20.79 -23.49 -2.66
CA ASP A 7 -21.61 -24.68 -2.50
C ASP A 7 -22.92 -24.46 -3.29
N THR A 8 -23.03 -25.11 -4.45
CA THR A 8 -24.20 -25.01 -5.33
C THR A 8 -25.42 -25.73 -4.74
N THR A 9 -25.24 -26.54 -3.70
CA THR A 9 -26.33 -27.16 -2.93
C THR A 9 -26.93 -26.20 -1.91
N GLN A 10 -26.21 -25.14 -1.51
CA GLN A 10 -26.79 -24.01 -0.78
C GLN A 10 -27.53 -23.08 -1.75
N SER A 11 -28.86 -23.11 -1.69
CA SER A 11 -29.69 -22.02 -2.20
C SER A 11 -29.51 -20.78 -1.32
N SER A 12 -29.48 -19.59 -1.92
CA SER A 12 -29.54 -18.33 -1.17
C SER A 12 -30.82 -18.35 -0.33
N ARG A 13 -30.70 -18.19 0.99
CA ARG A 13 -31.88 -18.12 1.86
C ARG A 13 -32.45 -16.71 1.75
N ILE A 14 -33.55 -16.54 1.02
CA ILE A 14 -34.37 -15.34 1.12
C ILE A 14 -35.12 -15.45 2.44
N THR A 15 -34.76 -14.60 3.41
CA THR A 15 -35.46 -14.53 4.69
C THR A 15 -36.05 -13.14 4.84
N THR A 16 -37.27 -13.07 5.34
CA THR A 16 -37.87 -11.80 5.73
C THR A 16 -37.31 -11.46 7.09
N LYS A 17 -36.56 -10.36 7.21
CA LYS A 17 -36.10 -9.85 8.49
C LYS A 17 -36.92 -8.61 8.81
N GLU A 18 -37.88 -8.74 9.73
CA GLU A 18 -38.71 -7.62 10.15
C GLU A 18 -37.90 -6.69 11.05
N TYR A 19 -37.76 -5.44 10.63
CA TYR A 19 -37.36 -4.33 11.49
C TYR A 19 -38.62 -3.50 11.77
N PRO A 20 -38.77 -2.88 12.95
CA PRO A 20 -39.90 -2.01 13.22
C PRO A 20 -39.96 -0.92 12.13
N ASP A 21 -41.13 -0.80 11.49
CA ASP A 21 -41.52 0.26 10.54
C ASP A 21 -41.06 0.17 9.07
N GLU A 22 -40.26 -0.81 8.64
CA GLU A 22 -39.87 -0.96 7.22
C GLU A 22 -39.73 -2.43 6.75
N PHE A 23 -40.24 -2.74 5.55
CA PHE A 23 -40.17 -4.07 4.92
C PHE A 23 -38.99 -4.15 3.94
N TYR A 24 -38.00 -4.99 4.25
CA TYR A 24 -36.87 -5.29 3.35
C TYR A 24 -36.81 -6.79 3.05
N TYR A 25 -36.52 -7.13 1.79
CA TYR A 25 -36.09 -8.48 1.42
C TYR A 25 -34.62 -8.66 1.80
N HIS A 26 -34.29 -9.69 2.57
CA HIS A 26 -32.93 -10.03 2.95
C HIS A 26 -32.53 -11.38 2.31
N THR A 27 -31.32 -11.42 1.75
CA THR A 27 -30.73 -12.63 1.18
C THR A 27 -29.35 -12.85 1.80
N GLU A 28 -29.09 -14.07 2.25
CA GLU A 28 -27.81 -14.49 2.82
C GLU A 28 -27.29 -15.72 2.07
N ARG A 29 -25.97 -15.76 1.87
CA ARG A 29 -25.25 -16.93 1.37
C ARG A 29 -23.88 -17.03 2.01
N THR A 30 -23.47 -18.23 2.39
CA THR A 30 -22.10 -18.51 2.82
C THR A 30 -21.18 -18.62 1.60
N VAL A 31 -20.05 -17.92 1.63
CA VAL A 31 -19.00 -18.02 0.61
C VAL A 31 -17.73 -18.48 1.31
N THR A 32 -17.12 -19.55 0.79
CA THR A 32 -15.83 -20.05 1.27
C THR A 32 -14.74 -19.65 0.28
N LEU A 33 -13.77 -18.88 0.78
CA LEU A 33 -12.58 -18.48 0.03
C LEU A 33 -11.46 -19.48 0.33
N ASN A 34 -11.07 -20.27 -0.66
CA ASN A 34 -9.93 -21.19 -0.54
C ASN A 34 -8.70 -20.56 -1.20
N ASP A 35 -7.52 -21.00 -0.76
CA ASP A 35 -6.23 -20.68 -1.39
C ASP A 35 -5.96 -19.16 -1.49
N LEU A 36 -6.40 -18.39 -0.49
CA LEU A 36 -6.07 -16.98 -0.42
C LEU A 36 -4.55 -16.82 -0.29
N PRO A 37 -3.92 -15.99 -1.13
CA PRO A 37 -2.49 -15.73 -1.02
C PRO A 37 -2.16 -15.11 0.33
N VAL A 38 -1.06 -15.56 0.93
CA VAL A 38 -0.53 -14.98 2.17
C VAL A 38 0.40 -13.84 1.79
N TRP A 39 -0.09 -12.60 1.89
CA TRP A 39 0.73 -11.41 1.66
C TRP A 39 1.78 -11.24 2.74
N ALA A 40 2.98 -10.79 2.35
CA ALA A 40 4.14 -10.77 3.23
C ALA A 40 3.93 -9.93 4.50
N TRP A 41 3.12 -8.86 4.41
CA TRP A 41 2.78 -8.02 5.56
C TRP A 41 1.98 -8.78 6.63
N THR A 42 1.15 -9.76 6.25
CA THR A 42 0.30 -10.50 7.19
C THR A 42 1.13 -11.29 8.20
N THR A 43 2.33 -11.72 7.79
CA THR A 43 3.30 -12.43 8.63
C THR A 43 4.48 -11.56 9.05
N ALA A 44 4.48 -10.27 8.71
CA ALA A 44 5.57 -9.36 9.05
C ALA A 44 5.72 -9.18 10.57
N THR A 45 6.92 -8.83 11.00
CA THR A 45 7.19 -8.51 12.40
C THR A 45 6.52 -7.19 12.75
N PRO A 46 5.69 -7.10 13.81
CA PRO A 46 5.19 -5.82 14.31
C PRO A 46 6.33 -4.85 14.59
N LEU A 47 6.24 -3.62 14.08
CA LEU A 47 7.24 -2.59 14.30
C LEU A 47 7.23 -2.15 15.78
N PRO A 48 8.34 -2.30 16.52
CA PRO A 48 8.40 -1.86 17.91
C PRO A 48 8.16 -0.35 18.07
N GLU A 49 7.60 0.05 19.21
CA GLU A 49 7.38 1.47 19.53
C GLU A 49 8.63 2.09 20.17
N THR A 50 9.69 2.22 19.36
CA THR A 50 10.96 2.78 19.82
C THR A 50 11.46 3.89 18.88
N THR A 51 12.34 4.74 19.40
CA THR A 51 13.06 5.73 18.59
C THR A 51 13.85 5.05 17.48
N ALA A 52 14.54 3.93 17.76
CA ALA A 52 15.30 3.18 16.77
C ALA A 52 14.41 2.68 15.62
N SER A 53 13.20 2.18 15.93
CA SER A 53 12.22 1.78 14.92
C SER A 53 11.76 2.97 14.08
N THR A 54 11.56 4.14 14.69
CA THR A 54 11.18 5.37 13.95
C THR A 54 12.29 5.79 12.98
N GLU A 55 13.54 5.79 13.43
CA GLU A 55 14.69 6.12 12.57
C GLU A 55 14.90 5.09 11.45
N LEU A 56 14.62 3.81 11.72
CA LEU A 56 14.65 2.77 10.68
C LEU A 56 13.65 3.04 9.56
N VAL A 57 12.42 3.47 9.90
CA VAL A 57 11.41 3.83 8.90
C VAL A 57 11.81 5.11 8.16
N LYS A 58 12.33 6.12 8.86
CA LYS A 58 12.84 7.35 8.22
C LYS A 58 13.91 7.04 7.18
N LYS A 59 14.84 6.15 7.52
CA LYS A 59 15.91 5.72 6.59
C LYS A 59 15.35 5.11 5.32
N ALA A 60 14.31 4.26 5.41
CA ALA A 60 13.67 3.66 4.24
C ALA A 60 13.03 4.71 3.32
N TYR A 61 12.36 5.71 3.90
CA TYR A 61 11.84 6.86 3.16
C TYR A 61 12.95 7.68 2.50
N GLU A 62 14.06 7.93 3.21
CA GLU A 62 15.21 8.66 2.67
C GLU A 62 15.85 7.90 1.51
N ASP A 63 15.94 6.58 1.59
CA ASP A 63 16.47 5.76 0.50
C ASP A 63 15.61 5.87 -0.75
N ILE A 64 14.27 5.76 -0.63
CA ILE A 64 13.35 5.97 -1.76
C ILE A 64 13.42 7.42 -2.26
N TRP A 65 13.52 8.40 -1.36
CA TRP A 65 13.69 9.80 -1.73
C TRP A 65 14.95 10.04 -2.55
N GLN A 66 16.07 9.39 -2.21
CA GLN A 66 17.29 9.47 -3.02
C GLN A 66 17.10 8.85 -4.41
N MET A 67 16.34 7.76 -4.52
CA MET A 67 16.01 7.15 -5.82
C MET A 67 15.14 8.10 -6.65
N LEU A 68 14.12 8.74 -6.05
CA LEU A 68 13.30 9.77 -6.70
C LEU A 68 14.15 10.97 -7.15
N LYS A 69 15.06 11.44 -6.29
CA LYS A 69 15.96 12.56 -6.59
C LYS A 69 16.90 12.25 -7.75
N LYS A 70 17.41 11.02 -7.82
CA LYS A 70 18.26 10.54 -8.93
C LYS A 70 17.46 10.16 -10.17
N GLN A 71 16.13 10.13 -10.07
CA GLN A 71 15.22 9.62 -11.11
C GLN A 71 15.58 8.19 -11.54
N ASP A 72 16.03 7.37 -10.59
CA ASP A 72 16.52 6.01 -10.84
C ASP A 72 15.35 5.02 -10.90
N LEU A 73 14.78 4.87 -12.11
CA LEU A 73 13.64 3.98 -12.36
C LEU A 73 13.96 2.52 -12.00
N THR A 74 15.19 2.05 -12.22
CA THR A 74 15.60 0.68 -11.89
C THR A 74 15.62 0.45 -10.39
N ALA A 75 16.19 1.40 -9.63
CA ALA A 75 16.19 1.32 -8.17
C ALA A 75 14.77 1.44 -7.59
N LEU A 76 13.92 2.31 -8.14
CA LEU A 76 12.51 2.44 -7.74
C LEU A 76 11.75 1.14 -7.98
N LYS A 77 11.88 0.53 -9.16
CA LYS A 77 11.24 -0.76 -9.46
C LYS A 77 11.69 -1.85 -8.47
N THR A 78 12.98 -1.89 -8.17
CA THR A 78 13.56 -2.83 -7.19
C THR A 78 13.00 -2.60 -5.79
N ALA A 79 12.85 -1.35 -5.35
CA ALA A 79 12.28 -1.02 -4.04
C ALA A 79 10.81 -1.44 -3.91
N TYR A 80 10.04 -1.37 -5.00
CA TYR A 80 8.63 -1.78 -5.06
C TYR A 80 8.42 -3.27 -5.38
N GLN A 81 9.48 -4.03 -5.67
CA GLN A 81 9.40 -5.39 -6.24
C GLN A 81 8.43 -6.32 -5.50
N LEU A 82 8.45 -6.31 -4.17
CA LEU A 82 7.55 -7.13 -3.36
C LEU A 82 6.08 -6.81 -3.65
N THR A 83 5.72 -5.52 -3.60
CA THR A 83 4.35 -5.07 -3.87
C THR A 83 3.97 -5.29 -5.33
N LEU A 84 4.87 -5.05 -6.28
CA LEU A 84 4.62 -5.32 -7.70
C LEU A 84 4.31 -6.79 -7.95
N HIS A 85 5.05 -7.69 -7.29
CA HIS A 85 4.83 -9.12 -7.37
C HIS A 85 3.45 -9.51 -6.83
N GLU A 86 3.12 -9.06 -5.61
CA GLU A 86 1.83 -9.34 -4.97
C GLU A 86 0.65 -8.77 -5.76
N GLU A 87 0.77 -7.55 -6.29
CA GLU A 87 -0.26 -6.96 -7.15
C GLU A 87 -0.42 -7.71 -8.46
N SER A 88 0.68 -8.13 -9.11
CA SER A 88 0.61 -8.88 -10.37
C SER A 88 -0.11 -10.22 -10.19
N GLN A 89 0.14 -10.92 -9.08
CA GLN A 89 -0.54 -12.16 -8.72
C GLN A 89 -2.02 -11.95 -8.41
N ALA A 90 -2.37 -10.87 -7.72
CA ALA A 90 -3.74 -10.58 -7.32
C ALA A 90 -4.63 -10.15 -8.50
N ASN A 91 -4.04 -9.48 -9.50
CA ASN A 91 -4.78 -8.85 -10.60
C ASN A 91 -4.60 -9.54 -11.95
N ASP A 92 -4.02 -10.76 -11.99
CA ASP A 92 -3.70 -11.51 -13.22
C ASP A 92 -2.98 -10.63 -14.25
N SER A 93 -1.93 -9.95 -13.78
CA SER A 93 -1.21 -8.92 -14.53
C SER A 93 0.30 -9.14 -14.44
N THR A 94 1.08 -8.15 -14.89
CA THR A 94 2.54 -8.18 -14.81
C THR A 94 3.06 -7.11 -13.84
N GLU A 95 4.19 -7.38 -13.21
CA GLU A 95 4.90 -6.43 -12.36
C GLU A 95 5.22 -5.11 -13.11
N GLN A 96 5.46 -5.19 -14.43
CA GLN A 96 5.72 -4.03 -15.27
C GLN A 96 4.48 -3.12 -15.38
N ILE A 97 3.29 -3.68 -15.61
CA ILE A 97 2.05 -2.91 -15.70
C ILE A 97 1.80 -2.16 -14.37
N HIS A 98 1.99 -2.82 -13.24
CA HIS A 98 1.86 -2.17 -11.94
C HIS A 98 2.92 -1.10 -11.71
N PHE A 99 4.16 -1.33 -12.14
CA PHE A 99 5.22 -0.32 -12.02
C PHE A 99 4.94 0.91 -12.89
N ASP A 100 4.48 0.70 -14.12
CA ASP A 100 4.11 1.78 -15.04
C ASP A 100 2.92 2.58 -14.51
N SER A 101 2.00 1.95 -13.77
CA SER A 101 0.88 2.65 -13.11
C SER A 101 1.29 3.63 -12.00
N LEU A 102 2.51 3.49 -11.46
CA LEU A 102 3.09 4.48 -10.54
C LEU A 102 3.55 5.75 -11.27
N ASP A 103 3.65 5.71 -12.61
CA ASP A 103 3.84 6.85 -13.50
C ASP A 103 5.13 7.66 -13.26
N PHE A 104 6.12 7.09 -12.56
CA PHE A 104 7.40 7.74 -12.26
C PHE A 104 8.06 8.32 -13.52
N LYS A 105 8.10 7.52 -14.60
CA LYS A 105 8.72 7.93 -15.87
C LYS A 105 8.04 9.18 -16.44
N HIS A 106 6.71 9.22 -16.45
CA HIS A 106 5.96 10.36 -16.96
C HIS A 106 6.28 11.64 -16.18
N TYR A 107 6.31 11.57 -14.84
CA TYR A 107 6.67 12.71 -14.03
C TYR A 107 8.12 13.16 -14.25
N PHE A 108 9.06 12.22 -14.36
CA PHE A 108 10.47 12.54 -14.63
C PHE A 108 10.67 13.17 -16.01
N ASP A 109 10.01 12.66 -17.05
CA ASP A 109 10.02 13.23 -18.40
C ASP A 109 9.45 14.66 -18.41
N LYS A 110 8.45 14.94 -17.56
CA LYS A 110 7.90 16.29 -17.32
C LYS A 110 8.78 17.18 -16.43
N GLY A 111 9.93 16.69 -15.99
CA GLY A 111 10.89 17.44 -15.20
C GLY A 111 10.52 17.59 -13.72
N TYR A 112 9.68 16.70 -13.18
CA TYR A 112 9.39 16.69 -11.75
C TYR A 112 10.63 16.29 -10.93
N GLN A 113 10.77 16.89 -9.75
CA GLN A 113 11.91 16.69 -8.86
C GLN A 113 11.45 16.38 -7.43
N ALA A 114 12.22 15.55 -6.74
CA ALA A 114 11.96 15.21 -5.34
C ALA A 114 12.11 16.43 -4.43
N VAL A 115 11.11 16.66 -3.58
CA VAL A 115 11.10 17.73 -2.58
C VAL A 115 11.77 17.24 -1.30
N PRO A 116 12.72 17.98 -0.69
CA PRO A 116 13.34 17.57 0.57
C PRO A 116 12.33 17.25 1.67
N ILE A 117 12.58 16.16 2.40
CA ILE A 117 11.71 15.71 3.49
C ILE A 117 11.85 16.66 4.68
N ASN A 118 10.73 17.22 5.14
CA ASN A 118 10.65 17.92 6.42
C ASN A 118 9.94 17.04 7.44
N TRP A 119 10.71 16.30 8.23
CA TRP A 119 10.20 15.34 9.22
C TRP A 119 9.24 15.96 10.25
N SER A 120 9.36 17.25 10.56
CA SER A 120 8.45 17.92 11.52
C SER A 120 6.98 17.94 11.08
N LYS A 121 6.70 17.71 9.79
CA LYS A 121 5.35 17.69 9.22
C LYS A 121 4.65 16.33 9.33
N TYR A 122 5.39 15.27 9.70
CA TYR A 122 4.91 13.90 9.58
C TYR A 122 4.92 13.17 10.92
N LYS A 123 3.95 12.28 11.10
CA LYS A 123 3.84 11.34 12.21
C LYS A 123 3.90 9.92 11.67
N LEU A 124 4.53 9.00 12.41
CA LEU A 124 4.54 7.58 12.05
C LEU A 124 3.22 6.95 12.50
N VAL A 125 2.44 6.44 11.56
CA VAL A 125 1.16 5.78 11.80
C VAL A 125 1.29 4.29 11.55
N ARG A 126 0.64 3.50 12.40
CA ARG A 126 0.70 2.03 12.45
C ARG A 126 -0.68 1.46 12.22
N TYR A 127 -0.73 0.35 11.50
CA TYR A 127 -1.93 -0.37 11.09
C TYR A 127 -1.71 -1.87 11.29
N MET A 128 -2.80 -2.62 11.36
CA MET A 128 -2.78 -4.10 11.38
C MET A 128 -1.78 -4.63 12.43
N ASP A 129 -1.98 -4.24 13.68
CA ASP A 129 -1.11 -4.62 14.81
C ASP A 129 0.36 -4.27 14.57
N SER A 130 0.60 -3.07 14.03
CA SER A 130 1.93 -2.52 13.73
C SER A 130 2.72 -3.29 12.67
N ARG A 131 2.08 -4.18 11.91
CA ARG A 131 2.72 -4.90 10.79
C ARG A 131 2.79 -4.04 9.53
N LEU A 132 1.84 -3.12 9.36
CA LEU A 132 1.87 -2.09 8.33
C LEU A 132 2.07 -0.72 8.98
N PHE A 133 2.89 0.13 8.38
CA PHE A 133 3.13 1.48 8.88
C PHE A 133 3.56 2.42 7.76
N ARG A 134 3.34 3.71 7.97
CA ARG A 134 3.82 4.78 7.07
C ARG A 134 3.89 6.11 7.80
N PHE A 135 4.68 7.04 7.27
CA PHE A 135 4.64 8.43 7.71
C PHE A 135 3.48 9.15 7.00
N GLU A 136 2.72 9.90 7.78
CA GLU A 136 1.56 10.66 7.31
C GLU A 136 1.63 12.10 7.84
N VAL A 137 1.04 13.04 7.11
CA VAL A 137 0.77 14.38 7.65
C VAL A 137 -0.25 14.32 8.80
N LYS A 138 -0.37 15.41 9.57
CA LYS A 138 -1.26 15.44 10.75
C LYS A 138 -2.71 15.07 10.41
N ASP A 139 -3.24 15.65 9.33
CA ASP A 139 -4.66 15.62 8.96
C ASP A 139 -4.91 14.98 7.57
N GLY A 140 -4.16 13.92 7.25
CA GLY A 140 -4.26 13.24 5.96
C GLY A 140 -3.29 12.08 5.82
N ILE A 141 -3.33 11.39 4.67
CA ILE A 141 -2.53 10.19 4.40
C ILE A 141 -1.24 10.46 3.60
N GLN A 142 -0.98 11.73 3.28
CA GLN A 142 0.14 12.11 2.42
C GLN A 142 1.46 11.79 3.11
N SER A 143 2.30 11.04 2.39
CA SER A 143 3.62 10.65 2.85
C SER A 143 4.70 11.70 2.53
N PRO A 144 5.90 11.58 3.13
CA PRO A 144 7.07 12.38 2.79
C PRO A 144 7.55 12.30 1.33
N LEU A 145 7.13 11.32 0.54
CA LEU A 145 7.60 11.09 -0.84
C LEU A 145 6.86 11.98 -1.83
N LEU A 146 7.21 13.26 -1.84
CA LEU A 146 6.65 14.27 -2.74
C LEU A 146 7.63 14.61 -3.87
N ILE A 147 7.14 14.59 -5.10
CA ILE A 147 7.78 15.22 -6.26
C ILE A 147 6.94 16.41 -6.72
N ARG A 148 7.58 17.44 -7.28
CA ARG A 148 6.90 18.61 -7.87
C ARG A 148 7.48 18.99 -9.22
N ASP A 149 6.66 19.61 -10.06
CA ASP A 149 7.16 20.25 -11.26
C ASP A 149 8.12 21.41 -10.93
N ARG A 150 8.82 21.91 -11.96
CA ARG A 150 9.84 22.97 -11.79
C ARG A 150 9.26 24.29 -11.25
N ASN A 151 7.98 24.54 -11.50
CA ASN A 151 7.32 25.78 -11.09
C ASN A 151 6.75 25.67 -9.66
N GLY A 152 6.69 24.45 -9.11
CA GLY A 152 6.13 24.17 -7.78
C GLY A 152 4.61 24.17 -7.73
N GLU A 153 3.93 24.27 -8.88
CA GLU A 153 2.48 24.41 -9.00
C GLU A 153 1.78 23.06 -8.85
N ASN A 154 2.35 22.01 -9.45
CA ASN A 154 1.81 20.66 -9.38
C ASN A 154 2.74 19.74 -8.58
N GLY A 155 2.13 18.79 -7.86
CA GLY A 155 2.87 17.79 -7.09
C GLY A 155 2.20 16.43 -7.09
N GLN A 156 3.02 15.39 -7.04
CA GLN A 156 2.58 14.01 -6.87
C GLN A 156 3.20 13.46 -5.58
N THR A 157 2.35 12.90 -4.72
CA THR A 157 2.80 12.20 -3.51
C THR A 157 2.65 10.70 -3.71
N PHE A 158 3.70 9.94 -3.44
CA PHE A 158 3.64 8.48 -3.37
C PHE A 158 3.36 8.06 -1.93
N ASN A 159 2.39 7.18 -1.69
CA ASN A 159 1.94 6.83 -0.33
C ASN A 159 2.13 5.33 -0.02
N PRO A 160 3.35 4.78 -0.12
CA PRO A 160 3.57 3.37 0.16
C PRO A 160 3.29 3.06 1.63
N PHE A 161 2.74 1.87 1.89
CA PHE A 161 2.86 1.23 3.18
C PHE A 161 4.21 0.52 3.28
N PHE A 162 4.65 0.31 4.51
CA PHE A 162 5.85 -0.44 4.82
C PHE A 162 5.56 -1.56 5.82
N SER A 163 6.34 -2.62 5.70
CA SER A 163 6.39 -3.74 6.64
C SER A 163 7.81 -3.99 7.11
N LEU A 164 7.97 -4.53 8.32
CA LEU A 164 9.26 -5.02 8.83
C LEU A 164 9.38 -6.52 8.54
N ILE A 165 10.15 -6.86 7.50
CA ILE A 165 10.35 -8.22 7.01
C ILE A 165 11.84 -8.55 7.09
N ASN A 166 12.19 -9.65 7.77
CA ASN A 166 13.58 -10.09 7.95
C ASN A 166 14.51 -8.97 8.48
N GLY A 167 14.01 -8.16 9.41
CA GLY A 167 14.74 -7.03 10.00
C GLY A 167 14.89 -5.81 9.09
N LYS A 168 14.27 -5.80 7.90
CA LYS A 168 14.33 -4.69 6.94
C LYS A 168 12.95 -4.06 6.76
N VAL A 169 12.92 -2.74 6.68
CA VAL A 169 11.72 -1.99 6.28
C VAL A 169 11.62 -2.04 4.77
N VAL A 170 10.53 -2.62 4.26
CA VAL A 170 10.29 -2.80 2.82
C VAL A 170 8.90 -2.28 2.44
N ILE A 171 8.75 -1.82 1.19
CA ILE A 171 7.44 -1.40 0.68
C ILE A 171 6.51 -2.61 0.63
N SER A 172 5.32 -2.45 1.19
CA SER A 172 4.27 -3.47 1.24
C SER A 172 2.96 -2.92 0.69
N ARG A 173 2.14 -3.86 0.22
CA ARG A 173 0.72 -3.68 -0.10
C ARG A 173 -0.11 -3.40 1.15
#